data_AF-A0AAD8AXJ7-F1
#
_entry.id   AF-A0AAD8AXJ7-F1
#
_cell.length_a   1.000
_cell.length_b   1.000
_cell.length_c   1.000
_cell.angle_alpha   90.00
_cell.angle_beta   90.00
_cell.angle_gamma   90.00
#
_symmetry.space_group_name_H-M   'P 1'
#
loop_
_entity.id
_entity.type
_entity.pdbx_description
1 polymer ?
#
loop_
_entity_poly.entity_id
_entity_poly.type
_entity_poly.pdbx_seq_one_letter_code
_entity_poly.pdbx_strand_id
1 'polypeptide(L)' 'NEINPCLSADAQKSCASCIATSKECAWCVSVSYEQENRLRCDTHENHLRGLYCDPGDIQFPTDEVEKLK' A
#
# COMPACT_ATOMS: atom_id res chain seq x y z
N ASN A 1 -17.92 -11.99 -3.48
CA ASN A 1 -16.66 -11.56 -4.11
C ASN A 1 -16.53 -10.07 -3.94
N GLU A 2 -15.98 -9.61 -2.82
CA GLU A 2 -15.59 -8.20 -2.69
C GLU A 2 -14.33 -7.97 -3.51
N ILE A 3 -14.40 -7.01 -4.42
CA ILE A 3 -13.26 -6.62 -5.25
C ILE A 3 -12.39 -5.71 -4.39
N ASN A 4 -11.13 -6.09 -4.16
CA ASN A 4 -10.16 -5.25 -3.47
C ASN A 4 -9.88 -3.99 -4.32
N PRO A 5 -10.32 -2.79 -3.90
CA PRO A 5 -10.19 -1.57 -4.69
C PRO A 5 -8.74 -1.12 -4.82
N CYS A 6 -7.86 -1.51 -3.88
CA CYS A 6 -6.43 -1.19 -3.88
C CYS A 6 -5.69 -1.81 -5.08
N LEU A 7 -6.24 -2.87 -5.69
CA LEU A 7 -5.66 -3.52 -6.86
C LEU A 7 -6.10 -2.89 -8.20
N SER A 8 -6.89 -1.81 -8.16
CA SER A 8 -7.31 -1.11 -9.38
C SER A 8 -6.13 -0.46 -10.11
N ALA A 9 -6.21 -0.36 -11.44
CA ALA A 9 -5.16 0.25 -12.26
C ALA A 9 -4.86 1.70 -11.86
N ASP A 10 -5.87 2.45 -11.39
CA ASP A 10 -5.70 3.81 -10.89
C ASP A 10 -4.94 3.85 -9.56
N ALA A 11 -5.24 2.93 -8.63
CA ALA A 11 -4.52 2.83 -7.35
C ALA A 11 -3.04 2.49 -7.53
N GLN A 12 -2.67 1.78 -8.60
CA GLN A 12 -1.28 1.40 -8.90
C GLN A 12 -0.43 2.53 -9.50
N LYS A 13 -1.01 3.68 -9.86
CA LYS A 13 -0.27 4.77 -10.52
C LYS A 13 0.75 5.44 -9.62
N SER A 14 0.48 5.53 -8.33
CA SER A 14 1.37 6.17 -7.35
C SER A 14 0.96 5.83 -5.92
N CYS A 15 1.86 6.04 -4.97
CA CYS A 15 1.55 5.96 -3.53
C CYS A 15 0.37 6.87 -3.15
N ALA A 16 0.31 8.10 -3.67
CA ALA A 16 -0.80 9.02 -3.42
C ALA A 16 -2.14 8.49 -3.97
N SER A 17 -2.14 7.94 -5.18
CA SER A 17 -3.34 7.32 -5.79
C SER A 17 -3.82 6.12 -4.98
N CYS A 18 -2.89 5.29 -4.48
CA CYS A 18 -3.19 4.15 -3.64
C CYS A 18 -3.88 4.56 -2.33
N ILE A 19 -3.27 5.49 -1.59
CA ILE A 19 -3.77 5.95 -0.29
C ILE A 19 -5.10 6.70 -0.45
N ALA A 20 -5.30 7.40 -1.57
CA ALA A 20 -6.57 8.06 -1.89
C ALA A 20 -7.70 7.09 -2.27
N THR A 21 -7.39 5.83 -2.62
CA THR A 21 -8.39 4.85 -3.07
C THR A 21 -9.28 4.37 -1.92
N SER A 22 -8.68 4.06 -0.78
CA SER A 22 -9.37 3.68 0.46
C SER A 22 -8.42 3.80 1.64
N LYS A 23 -8.97 4.04 2.83
CA LYS A 23 -8.24 4.05 4.11
C LYS A 23 -7.51 2.73 4.44
N GLU A 24 -7.90 1.64 3.78
CA GLU A 24 -7.35 0.30 4.01
C GLU A 24 -6.17 0.00 3.09
N CYS A 25 -5.98 0.82 2.04
CA CYS A 25 -4.93 0.65 1.06
C CYS A 25 -3.58 1.12 1.60
N ALA A 26 -2.55 0.33 1.31
CA ALA A 26 -1.16 0.57 1.63
C ALA A 26 -0.29 0.36 0.39
N TRP A 27 0.80 1.10 0.34
CA TRP A 27 1.74 1.09 -0.78
C TRP A 27 3.11 0.57 -0.35
N CYS A 28 3.60 -0.47 -1.01
CA CYS A 28 4.98 -0.93 -0.80
C CYS A 28 5.97 -0.09 -1.61
N VAL A 29 6.92 0.59 -0.94
CA VAL A 29 7.95 1.41 -1.62
C VAL A 29 9.15 0.60 -2.09
N SER A 30 9.28 -0.65 -1.65
CA SER A 30 10.40 -1.51 -2.04
C SER A 30 10.52 -1.62 -3.57
N VAL A 31 11.75 -1.45 -4.08
CA VAL A 31 12.03 -1.51 -5.53
C VAL A 31 12.07 -2.94 -6.07
N SER A 32 12.30 -3.95 -5.21
CA SER A 32 12.26 -5.36 -5.61
C SER A 32 10.83 -5.82 -5.91
N TYR A 33 9.82 -5.14 -5.37
CA TYR A 33 8.41 -5.51 -5.51
C TYR A 33 7.92 -5.47 -6.97
N GLU A 34 8.31 -4.44 -7.71
CA GLU A 34 8.01 -4.35 -9.14
C GLU A 34 8.77 -5.39 -9.95
N GLN A 35 10.00 -5.73 -9.54
CA GLN A 35 10.83 -6.72 -10.25
C GLN A 35 10.26 -8.14 -10.13
N GLU A 36 9.50 -8.42 -9.07
CA GLU A 36 8.78 -9.67 -8.86
C GLU A 36 7.39 -9.69 -9.51
N ASN A 37 7.05 -8.68 -10.34
CA ASN A 37 5.74 -8.53 -10.97
C ASN A 37 4.58 -8.43 -9.95
N ARG A 38 4.84 -7.80 -8.79
CA ARG A 38 3.84 -7.56 -7.76
C ARG A 38 3.28 -6.15 -7.86
N LEU A 39 2.01 -6.02 -7.49
CA LEU A 39 1.33 -4.74 -7.39
C LEU A 39 1.73 -4.04 -6.08
N ARG A 40 2.09 -2.76 -6.18
CA ARG A 40 2.56 -1.98 -5.03
C ARG A 40 1.42 -1.60 -4.09
N CYS A 41 0.25 -1.28 -4.64
CA CYS A 41 -0.93 -1.00 -3.84
C CYS A 41 -1.69 -2.29 -3.54
N ASP A 42 -1.99 -2.54 -2.28
CA ASP A 42 -2.89 -3.61 -1.79
C ASP A 42 -3.44 -3.15 -0.43
N THR A 43 -4.25 -3.96 0.25
CA THR A 43 -4.61 -3.70 1.65
C THR A 43 -3.37 -3.81 2.54
N HIS A 44 -3.33 -3.01 3.60
CA HIS A 44 -2.26 -3.09 4.59
C HIS A 44 -2.09 -4.51 5.15
N GLU A 45 -3.21 -5.19 5.41
CA GLU A 45 -3.21 -6.56 5.91
C GLU A 45 -2.55 -7.55 4.94
N ASN A 46 -2.80 -7.42 3.63
CA ASN A 46 -2.20 -8.31 2.63
C ASN A 46 -0.67 -8.15 2.56
N HIS A 47 -0.17 -6.91 2.66
CA HIS A 47 1.28 -6.68 2.71
C HIS A 47 1.92 -7.30 3.96
N LEU A 48 1.26 -7.20 5.12
CA LEU A 48 1.73 -7.79 6.37
C LEU A 48 1.67 -9.33 6.39
N ARG A 49 0.61 -9.92 5.84
CA ARG A 49 0.41 -11.38 5.82
C ARG A 49 1.38 -12.09 4.87
N GLY A 50 1.81 -11.41 3.81
CA GLY A 50 2.55 -12.02 2.71
C GLY A 50 4.05 -12.19 2.93
N LEU A 51 4.66 -11.53 3.93
CA LEU A 51 6.13 -11.32 4.02
C LEU A 51 6.72 -10.73 2.73
N TYR A 52 5.88 -10.14 1.89
CA TYR A 52 6.29 -9.70 0.57
C TYR A 52 6.88 -8.29 0.66
N CYS A 53 6.24 -7.40 1.43
CA CYS A 53 6.77 -6.08 1.71
C CYS A 53 7.36 -6.06 3.12
N ASP A 54 8.59 -5.59 3.26
CA ASP A 54 9.16 -5.31 4.57
C ASP A 54 8.27 -4.27 5.29
N PRO A 55 7.91 -4.46 6.57
CA PRO A 55 7.01 -3.54 7.27
C PRO A 55 7.49 -2.08 7.28
N GLY A 56 8.80 -1.85 7.23
CA GLY A 56 9.39 -0.50 7.13
C GLY A 56 9.23 0.16 5.75
N ASP A 57 8.92 -0.62 4.71
CA ASP A 57 8.70 -0.17 3.34
C ASP A 57 7.20 0.01 3.02
N ILE A 58 6.32 -0.22 4.00
CA ILE A 58 4.88 -0.04 3.83
C ILE A 58 4.50 1.41 4.15
N GLN A 59 3.98 2.12 3.17
CA GLN A 59 3.35 3.42 3.33
C GLN A 59 1.85 3.22 3.52
N PHE A 60 1.35 3.55 4.70
CA PHE A 60 -0.05 3.42 5.08
C PHE A 60 -0.48 4.70 5.81
N PRO A 61 -1.65 5.28 5.49
CA PRO A 61 -2.16 6.42 6.24
C PRO A 61 -2.39 6.03 7.70
N THR A 62 -1.64 6.64 8.61
CA THR A 62 -1.94 6.58 10.04
C THR A 62 -2.79 7.80 10.41
N ASP A 63 -3.82 7.61 11.24
CA ASP A 63 -4.60 8.72 11.81
C ASP A 63 -3.78 9.53 12.86
N GLU A 64 -2.53 9.14 13.09
CA GLU A 64 -1.62 9.78 14.03
C GLU A 64 -0.99 11.01 13.40
N VAL A 65 -1.59 12.17 13.68
CA VAL A 65 -0.93 13.46 13.45
C VAL A 65 0.18 13.58 14.50
N GLU A 66 1.44 13.37 14.10
CA GLU A 66 2.58 13.76 14.91
C GLU A 66 2.49 15.27 15.19
N LYS A 67 2.29 15.65 16.45
CA LYS A 67 2.39 17.03 16.86
C LYS A 67 3.85 17.46 16.70
N LEU A 68 4.13 18.22 15.65
CA LEU A 68 5.37 18.99 15.52
C LEU A 68 5.52 19.84 16.78
N LYS A 69 6.54 19.55 17.59
CA LYS A 69 6.92 20.34 18.77
C LYS A 69 7.81 21.50 18.38
#